data_AF-A0A8C6QVU5-F1
#
_entry.id   AF-A0A8C6QVU5-F1
#
_cell.length_a   1.000
_cell.length_b   1.000
_cell.length_c   1.000
_cell.angle_alpha   90.00
_cell.angle_beta   90.00
_cell.angle_gamma   90.00
#
_symmetry.space_group_name_H-M   'P 1'
#
loop_
_entity.id
_entity.type
_entity.pdbx_description
1 polymer ?
#
loop_
_entity_poly.entity_id
_entity_poly.type
_entity_poly.pdbx_seq_one_letter_code
_entity_poly.pdbx_strand_id
1 'polypeptide(L)'
;GNGFFCQHCGALQPPDPTRDYFSLMDCNRSFSVDIGKLQHRYQQLQRLVHPDFFSQKSQTEKDFSEKHSTLVNDAYKTLQAPLSRGLYLVS
;
A
#
# COMPACT_ATOMS: atom_id res chain seq x y z
N GLY A 1 7.54 -14.14 -2.90
CA GLY A 1 6.13 -13.74 -2.88
C GLY A 1 6.00 -12.29 -2.45
N ASN A 2 5.16 -11.50 -3.11
CA ASN A 2 5.07 -10.03 -2.94
C ASN A 2 4.52 -9.55 -1.57
N GLY A 3 4.52 -10.37 -0.52
CA GLY A 3 4.00 -10.03 0.82
C GLY A 3 2.47 -9.87 0.93
N PHE A 4 1.76 -9.67 -0.19
CA PHE A 4 0.31 -9.50 -0.22
C PHE A 4 -0.48 -10.81 -0.34
N PHE A 5 0.09 -11.84 -0.98
CA PHE A 5 -0.63 -13.07 -1.31
C PHE A 5 0.06 -14.31 -0.73
N CYS A 6 -0.75 -15.25 -0.22
CA CYS A 6 -0.26 -16.54 0.26
C CYS A 6 0.39 -17.32 -0.90
N GLN A 7 1.58 -17.87 -0.67
CA GLN A 7 2.32 -18.61 -1.69
C GLN A 7 1.72 -20.00 -1.99
N HIS A 8 0.86 -20.52 -1.10
CA HIS A 8 0.25 -21.84 -1.25
C HIS A 8 -1.12 -21.80 -1.91
N CYS A 9 -1.98 -20.85 -1.54
CA CYS A 9 -3.36 -20.79 -2.01
C CYS A 9 -3.70 -19.53 -2.82
N GLY A 10 -2.79 -18.56 -2.92
CA GLY A 10 -3.01 -17.31 -3.66
C GLY A 10 -4.00 -16.33 -2.99
N ALA A 11 -4.52 -16.64 -1.80
CA ALA A 11 -5.43 -15.76 -1.08
C ALA A 11 -4.74 -14.47 -0.62
N LEU A 12 -5.45 -13.35 -0.71
CA LEU A 12 -5.00 -12.07 -0.17
C LEU A 12 -4.81 -12.20 1.35
N GLN A 13 -3.67 -11.72 1.84
CA GLN A 13 -3.31 -11.72 3.26
C GLN A 13 -3.66 -10.37 3.90
N PRO A 14 -3.88 -10.31 5.22
CA PRO A 14 -4.08 -9.03 5.90
C PRO A 14 -2.87 -8.10 5.73
N PRO A 15 -3.05 -6.77 5.80
CA PRO A 15 -1.94 -5.84 5.85
C PRO A 15 -1.03 -6.08 7.05
N ASP A 16 0.27 -5.92 6.84
CA ASP A 16 1.28 -5.93 7.91
C ASP A 16 1.24 -4.59 8.65
N PRO A 17 0.86 -4.56 9.94
CA PRO A 17 0.77 -3.32 10.71
C PRO A 17 2.14 -2.70 11.05
N THR A 18 3.23 -3.45 10.90
CA THR A 18 4.59 -2.99 11.21
C THR A 18 5.27 -2.34 10.00
N ARG A 19 4.67 -2.46 8.81
CA ARG A 19 5.22 -1.92 7.58
C ARG A 19 4.94 -0.42 7.46
N ASP A 20 6.00 0.36 7.39
CA ASP A 20 5.91 1.82 7.21
C ASP A 20 5.57 2.21 5.75
N TYR A 21 5.18 3.47 5.56
CA TYR A 21 4.75 3.97 4.25
C TYR A 21 5.86 4.00 3.21
N PHE A 22 7.11 4.24 3.57
CA PHE A 22 8.24 4.22 2.64
C PHE A 22 8.51 2.79 2.16
N SER A 23 8.49 1.83 3.09
CA SER A 23 8.61 0.40 2.78
C SER A 23 7.44 -0.13 1.93
N LEU A 24 6.22 0.39 2.15
CA LEU A 24 5.06 0.05 1.31
C LEU A 24 5.21 0.62 -0.11
N MET A 25 5.65 1.87 -0.20
CA MET A 25 5.85 2.63 -1.44
C MET A 25 7.19 2.36 -2.13
N ASP A 26 7.95 1.36 -1.65
CA ASP A 26 9.19 0.89 -2.25
C ASP A 26 10.19 2.04 -2.50
N CYS A 27 10.33 2.90 -1.49
CA CYS A 27 11.23 4.04 -1.53
C CYS A 27 12.00 4.20 -0.22
N ASN A 28 13.11 4.94 -0.26
CA ASN A 28 13.92 5.18 0.92
C ASN A 28 13.18 6.11 1.90
N ARG A 29 13.32 5.85 3.21
CA ARG A 29 12.88 6.77 4.28
C ARG A 29 13.71 8.06 4.23
N SER A 30 13.26 8.99 3.40
CA SER A 30 13.90 10.27 3.12
C SER A 30 12.86 11.34 2.84
N PHE A 31 13.19 12.59 3.14
CA PHE A 31 12.35 13.70 2.74
C PHE A 31 12.34 13.89 1.21
N SER A 32 13.45 13.57 0.53
CA SER A 32 13.52 13.60 -0.93
C SER A 32 12.95 12.31 -1.52
N VAL A 33 11.74 12.40 -2.07
CA VAL A 33 11.01 11.29 -2.70
C VAL A 33 10.72 11.65 -4.14
N ASP A 34 11.02 10.73 -5.05
CA ASP A 34 10.65 10.81 -6.46
C ASP A 34 9.14 10.55 -6.62
N ILE A 35 8.39 11.61 -6.92
CA ILE A 35 6.93 11.54 -7.05
C ILE A 35 6.49 10.68 -8.24
N GLY A 36 7.28 10.63 -9.31
CA GLY A 36 6.97 9.79 -10.47
C GLY A 36 7.03 8.31 -10.12
N LYS A 37 8.09 7.89 -9.41
CA LYS A 37 8.19 6.52 -8.89
C LYS A 37 7.12 6.20 -7.86
N LEU A 38 6.82 7.16 -6.97
CA LEU A 38 5.77 7.02 -5.96
C LEU A 38 4.40 6.77 -6.61
N GLN A 39 4.04 7.56 -7.63
CA GLN A 39 2.79 7.38 -8.37
C GLN A 39 2.75 6.06 -9.13
N HIS A 40 3.85 5.66 -9.77
CA HIS A 40 3.94 4.37 -10.46
C HIS A 40 3.70 3.22 -9.48
N ARG A 41 4.35 3.26 -8.32
CA ARG A 41 4.19 2.24 -7.28
C ARG A 41 2.76 2.20 -6.73
N TYR A 42 2.17 3.35 -6.45
CA TYR A 42 0.77 3.47 -6.03
C TYR A 42 -0.17 2.75 -7.01
N GLN A 43 -0.03 3.01 -8.32
CA GLN A 43 -0.86 2.37 -9.34
C GLN A 43 -0.64 0.85 -9.42
N GLN A 44 0.61 0.38 -9.26
CA GLN A 44 0.90 -1.06 -9.19
C GLN A 44 0.20 -1.72 -8.01
N LEU A 45 0.30 -1.12 -6.82
CA LEU A 45 -0.34 -1.65 -5.62
C LEU A 45 -1.86 -1.65 -5.75
N GLN A 46 -2.45 -0.55 -6.21
CA GLN A 46 -3.91 -0.49 -6.42
C GLN A 46 -4.41 -1.58 -7.37
N ARG A 47 -3.71 -1.86 -8.48
CA ARG A 47 -4.07 -2.99 -9.36
C ARG A 47 -4.04 -4.36 -8.67
N LEU A 48 -3.26 -4.52 -7.61
CA LEU A 48 -3.17 -5.77 -6.85
C LEU A 48 -4.25 -5.88 -5.77
N VAL A 49 -4.66 -4.77 -5.16
CA VAL A 49 -5.47 -4.80 -3.93
C VAL A 49 -6.80 -4.05 -4.03
N HIS A 50 -7.14 -3.38 -5.14
CA HIS A 50 -8.34 -2.56 -5.22
C HIS A 50 -9.63 -3.41 -5.10
N PRO A 51 -10.63 -2.98 -4.29
CA PRO A 51 -11.87 -3.74 -4.02
C PRO A 51 -12.63 -4.21 -5.25
N ASP A 52 -12.58 -3.46 -6.35
CA ASP A 52 -13.21 -3.83 -7.61
C ASP A 52 -12.80 -5.23 -8.10
N PHE A 53 -11.54 -5.63 -7.88
CA PHE A 53 -11.02 -6.94 -8.27
C PHE A 53 -11.41 -8.07 -7.30
N PHE A 54 -11.95 -7.74 -6.13
CA PHE A 54 -12.33 -8.68 -5.07
C PHE A 54 -13.85 -8.77 -4.87
N SER A 55 -14.65 -8.09 -5.69
CA SER A 55 -16.13 -8.07 -5.62
C SER A 55 -16.79 -9.47 -5.63
N GLN A 56 -16.16 -10.46 -6.25
CA GLN A 56 -16.63 -11.86 -6.31
C GLN A 56 -15.85 -12.81 -5.38
N LYS A 57 -14.93 -12.30 -4.55
CA LYS A 57 -14.13 -13.10 -3.61
C LYS A 57 -14.85 -13.31 -2.27
N SER A 58 -14.21 -14.08 -1.39
CA SER A 58 -14.69 -14.29 -0.02
C SER A 58 -14.82 -12.96 0.73
N GLN A 59 -15.71 -12.88 1.73
CA GLN A 59 -15.86 -11.67 2.54
C GLN A 59 -14.54 -11.26 3.20
N THR A 60 -13.76 -12.24 3.68
CA THR A 60 -12.43 -12.00 4.26
C THR A 60 -11.47 -11.34 3.28
N GLU A 61 -11.42 -11.78 2.02
CA GLU A 61 -10.56 -11.14 1.01
C GLU A 61 -11.07 -9.76 0.59
N LYS A 62 -12.38 -9.52 0.59
CA LYS A 62 -12.95 -8.17 0.40
C LYS A 62 -12.50 -7.22 1.50
N ASP A 63 -12.59 -7.65 2.76
CA ASP A 63 -12.18 -6.85 3.91
C ASP A 63 -10.68 -6.54 3.87
N PHE A 64 -9.85 -7.53 3.49
CA PHE A 64 -8.40 -7.30 3.33
C PHE A 64 -8.10 -6.37 2.16
N SER A 65 -8.81 -6.51 1.04
CA SER A 65 -8.66 -5.64 -0.13
C SER A 65 -8.98 -4.19 0.20
N GLU A 66 -10.06 -3.93 0.94
CA GLU A 66 -10.43 -2.60 1.39
C GLU A 66 -9.37 -2.00 2.34
N LYS A 67 -8.89 -2.79 3.31
CA LYS A 67 -7.85 -2.35 4.24
C LYS A 67 -6.54 -2.03 3.53
N HIS A 68 -6.12 -2.87 2.58
CA HIS A 68 -4.92 -2.61 1.78
C HIS A 68 -5.08 -1.38 0.89
N SER A 69 -6.22 -1.22 0.21
CA SER A 69 -6.48 -0.06 -0.64
C SER A 69 -6.43 1.25 0.15
N THR A 70 -7.03 1.26 1.35
CA THR A 70 -6.97 2.39 2.27
C THR A 70 -5.53 2.70 2.67
N LEU A 71 -4.76 1.69 3.10
CA LEU A 71 -3.36 1.87 3.49
C LEU A 71 -2.48 2.40 2.34
N VAL A 72 -2.69 1.90 1.13
CA VAL A 72 -1.99 2.35 -0.08
C VAL A 72 -2.34 3.80 -0.41
N ASN A 73 -3.60 4.20 -0.27
CA ASN A 73 -4.04 5.58 -0.45
C ASN A 73 -3.40 6.52 0.58
N ASP A 74 -3.40 6.12 1.85
CA ASP A 74 -2.86 6.93 2.95
C ASP A 74 -1.35 7.11 2.81
N ALA A 75 -0.62 6.04 2.52
CA ALA A 75 0.81 6.10 2.26
C ALA A 75 1.13 7.02 1.06
N TYR A 76 0.35 6.93 -0.03
CA TYR A 76 0.58 7.73 -1.22
C TYR A 76 0.35 9.21 -0.92
N LYS A 77 -0.81 9.56 -0.34
CA LYS A 77 -1.14 10.95 0.02
C LYS A 77 -0.14 11.54 1.00
N THR A 78 0.25 10.77 2.02
CA THR A 78 1.21 11.19 3.05
C THR A 78 2.57 11.49 2.44
N LEU A 79 3.10 10.59 1.61
CA LEU A 79 4.42 10.76 1.02
C LEU A 79 4.41 11.73 -0.17
N GLN A 80 3.28 11.94 -0.85
CA GLN A 80 3.19 12.86 -1.98
C GLN A 80 3.37 14.31 -1.54
N ALA A 81 2.68 14.76 -0.48
CA ALA A 81 2.76 16.14 -0.02
C ALA A 81 3.98 16.37 0.90
N PRO A 82 4.81 17.42 0.67
CA PRO A 82 6.01 17.67 1.48
C PRO A 82 5.74 17.82 2.98
N LEU A 83 4.65 18.52 3.35
CA LEU A 83 4.29 18.75 4.75
C LEU A 83 3.97 17.44 5.48
N SER A 84 3.04 16.64 4.96
CA SER A 84 2.66 15.36 5.58
C SER A 84 3.83 14.36 5.60
N ARG A 85 4.66 14.37 4.56
CA ARG A 85 5.88 13.54 4.51
C ARG A 85 6.86 13.92 5.61
N GLY A 86 7.09 15.22 5.82
CA GLY A 86 7.95 15.72 6.87
C GLY A 86 7.46 15.30 8.27
N LEU A 87 6.16 15.46 8.53
CA LEU A 87 5.54 15.05 9.79
C LEU A 87 5.65 13.53 10.01
N TYR A 88 5.41 12.72 8.98
CA TYR A 88 5.54 11.26 9.07
C TYR A 88 6.99 10.79 9.26
N LEU A 89 7.97 11.52 8.75
CA LEU A 89 9.38 11.13 8.87
C LEU A 89 9.89 11.24 10.32
N VAL A 90 9.30 12.15 11.11
CA VAL A 90 9.68 12.41 12.51
C VAL A 90 8.79 11.74 13.55
N SER A 91 7.70 11.08 13.13
CA SER A 91 6.93 10.16 13.98
C SER A 91 7.63 8.82 14.13
#